data_AF-A0A2T6LXJ3-F1
#
_entry.id   AF-A0A2T6LXJ3-F1
#
_cell.length_a   1.000
_cell.length_b   1.000
_cell.length_c   1.000
_cell.angle_alpha   90.00
_cell.angle_beta   90.00
_cell.angle_gamma   90.00
#
_symmetry.space_group_name_H-M   'P 1'
#
loop_
_entity.id
_entity.type
_entity.pdbx_description
1 polymer ?
#
loop_
_entity_poly.entity_id
_entity_poly.type
_entity_poly.pdbx_seq_one_letter_code
_entity_poly.pdbx_strand_id
1 'polypeptide(L)'
;MARTKTIVVTFLATGLFAWAVPLARLYGAFQPLIVALSIMVAAVFVRLNRGMPALEWKSLEPDKRKELTASIVRVTTEYGWIIGINAVALASLVTLSVIGGTDAALWPEGVRRAVAGAVGGLVTLCAARMAYVVWRDIDIVRLQKRLIDGAASRELDERERALADEKVASIRSANVRPVEVKPPKAWGE
;
A
#
# COMPACT_ATOMS: atom_id res chain seq x y z
N MET A 1 10.68 -3.43 -8.67
CA MET A 1 10.65 -2.10 -9.33
C MET A 1 10.61 -0.92 -8.35
N ALA A 2 9.68 -0.85 -7.39
CA ALA A 2 9.56 0.32 -6.50
C ALA A 2 10.85 0.63 -5.70
N ARG A 3 11.49 -0.41 -5.11
CA ARG A 3 12.75 -0.25 -4.36
C ARG A 3 13.88 0.37 -5.19
N THR A 4 14.07 -0.10 -6.43
CA THR A 4 15.10 0.42 -7.34
C THR A 4 14.86 1.90 -7.66
N LYS A 5 13.61 2.29 -7.93
CA LYS A 5 13.26 3.70 -8.18
C LYS A 5 13.51 4.57 -6.95
N THR A 6 13.13 4.11 -5.75
CA THR A 6 13.43 4.81 -4.49
C THR A 6 14.92 5.02 -4.28
N ILE A 7 15.73 3.99 -4.54
CA ILE A 7 17.19 4.06 -4.41
C ILE A 7 17.76 5.10 -5.39
N VAL A 8 17.39 5.03 -6.67
CA VAL A 8 17.88 5.98 -7.69
C VAL A 8 17.51 7.42 -7.34
N VAL A 9 16.25 7.69 -6.99
CA VAL A 9 15.79 9.04 -6.61
C VAL A 9 16.53 9.53 -5.37
N THR A 10 16.75 8.67 -4.39
CA THR A 10 17.49 9.02 -3.17
C THR A 10 18.94 9.38 -3.50
N PHE A 11 19.63 8.57 -4.31
CA PHE A 11 21.02 8.87 -4.70
C PHE A 11 21.15 10.16 -5.51
N LEU A 12 20.22 10.41 -6.43
CA LEU A 12 20.18 11.66 -7.19
C LEU A 12 19.96 12.86 -6.27
N ALA A 13 19.03 12.76 -5.32
CA ALA A 13 18.79 13.82 -4.35
C ALA A 13 20.00 14.04 -3.42
N THR A 14 20.66 12.97 -2.96
CA THR A 14 21.90 13.06 -2.18
C THR A 14 22.97 13.85 -2.95
N GLY A 15 23.20 13.50 -4.21
CA GLY A 15 24.18 14.20 -5.05
C GLY A 15 23.81 15.67 -5.28
N LEU A 16 22.53 15.94 -5.55
CA LEU A 16 22.03 17.29 -5.77
C LEU A 16 22.17 18.16 -4.52
N PHE A 17 21.82 17.63 -3.34
CA PHE A 17 21.99 18.37 -2.08
C PHE A 17 23.46 18.54 -1.71
N ALA A 18 24.30 17.53 -1.95
CA ALA A 18 25.75 17.63 -1.68
C ALA A 18 26.43 18.70 -2.54
N TRP A 19 25.95 18.90 -3.77
CA TRP A 19 26.54 19.85 -4.70
C TRP A 19 25.92 21.24 -4.65
N ALA A 20 24.59 21.34 -4.57
CA ALA A 20 23.86 22.60 -4.78
C ALA A 20 23.44 23.31 -3.48
N VAL A 21 23.39 22.62 -2.34
CA VAL A 21 22.80 23.17 -1.11
C VAL A 21 23.87 23.44 -0.05
N PRO A 22 24.15 24.72 0.29
CA PRO A 22 25.02 25.04 1.41
C PRO A 22 24.40 24.56 2.72
N LEU A 23 25.17 23.79 3.52
CA LEU A 23 24.71 23.24 4.79
C LEU A 23 24.12 24.33 5.71
N ALA A 24 24.75 25.49 5.80
CA ALA A 24 24.27 26.60 6.62
C ALA A 24 22.87 27.10 6.26
N ARG A 25 22.49 27.06 4.96
CA ARG A 25 21.13 27.44 4.53
C ARG A 25 20.11 26.36 4.87
N LEU A 26 20.54 25.10 4.94
CA LEU A 26 19.69 23.96 5.26
C LEU A 26 19.19 23.99 6.71
N TYR A 27 19.97 24.57 7.63
CA TYR A 27 19.57 24.77 9.03
C TYR A 27 18.26 25.57 9.16
N GLY A 28 18.02 26.56 8.30
CA GLY A 28 16.77 27.31 8.27
C GLY A 28 15.55 26.45 7.93
N ALA A 29 15.75 25.29 7.32
CA ALA A 29 14.71 24.33 6.96
C ALA A 29 14.60 23.15 7.95
N PHE A 30 15.49 23.02 8.95
CA PHE A 30 15.46 21.87 9.86
C PHE A 30 14.18 21.79 10.68
N GLN A 31 13.72 22.91 11.25
CA GLN A 31 12.49 22.92 12.04
C GLN A 31 11.26 22.45 11.23
N PRO A 32 10.95 23.02 10.05
CA PRO A 32 9.82 22.53 9.25
C PRO A 32 10.01 21.08 8.80
N LEU A 33 11.24 20.63 8.52
CA LEU A 33 11.53 19.23 8.20
C LEU A 33 11.26 18.29 9.38
N ILE A 34 11.67 18.66 10.59
CA ILE A 34 11.41 17.90 11.83
C ILE A 34 9.91 17.78 12.07
N VAL A 35 9.16 18.89 11.93
CA VAL A 35 7.69 18.86 12.06
C VAL A 35 7.06 17.94 11.02
N ALA A 36 7.43 18.08 9.74
CA ALA A 36 6.89 17.24 8.67
C ALA A 36 7.15 15.74 8.90
N LEU A 37 8.39 15.38 9.27
CA LEU A 37 8.76 14.00 9.58
C LEU A 37 8.02 13.47 10.81
N SER A 38 7.79 14.30 11.81
CA SER A 38 7.03 13.91 13.02
C SER A 38 5.57 13.60 12.67
N ILE A 39 4.94 14.40 11.80
CA ILE A 39 3.59 14.14 11.28
C ILE A 39 3.57 12.83 10.47
N MET A 40 4.57 12.59 9.63
CA MET A 40 4.68 11.33 8.88
C MET A 40 4.76 10.12 9.81
N VAL A 41 5.58 10.19 10.85
CA VAL A 41 5.70 9.13 11.86
C VAL A 41 4.37 8.88 12.57
N ALA A 42 3.70 9.94 13.04
CA ALA A 42 2.39 9.84 13.67
C ALA A 42 1.35 9.19 12.73
N ALA A 43 1.37 9.55 11.45
CA ALA A 43 0.48 8.97 10.44
C ALA A 43 0.74 7.48 10.21
N VAL A 44 1.99 7.01 10.31
CA VAL A 44 2.32 5.57 10.22
C VAL A 44 1.88 4.84 11.49
N PHE A 45 2.05 5.44 12.68
CA PHE A 45 1.55 4.85 13.93
C PHE A 45 0.04 4.64 13.92
N VAL A 46 -0.72 5.63 13.47
CA VAL A 46 -2.18 5.50 13.33
C VAL A 46 -2.55 4.34 12.40
N ARG A 47 -1.79 4.12 11.33
CA ARG A 47 -2.01 2.98 10.41
C ARG A 47 -1.68 1.64 11.04
N LEU A 48 -0.56 1.54 11.76
CA LEU A 48 -0.17 0.33 12.49
C LEU A 48 -1.22 -0.04 13.55
N ASN A 49 -1.82 0.96 14.20
CA ASN A 49 -2.81 0.76 15.24
C ASN A 49 -4.20 0.32 14.72
N ARG A 50 -4.45 0.37 13.40
CA ARG A 50 -5.75 -0.04 12.82
C ARG A 50 -6.00 -1.55 12.86
N GLY A 51 -4.98 -2.36 13.15
CA GLY A 51 -5.12 -3.81 13.30
C GLY A 51 -5.59 -4.53 12.03
N MET A 52 -5.99 -5.79 12.18
CA MET A 52 -6.55 -6.59 11.08
C MET A 52 -8.01 -6.17 10.87
N PRO A 53 -8.43 -5.80 9.65
CA PRO A 53 -9.79 -5.34 9.40
C PRO A 53 -10.80 -6.43 9.78
N ALA A 54 -11.81 -6.08 10.58
CA ALA A 54 -12.85 -7.00 11.05
C ALA A 54 -13.88 -7.35 9.95
N LEU A 55 -13.41 -7.78 8.78
CA LEU A 55 -14.27 -8.36 7.75
C LEU A 55 -14.87 -9.66 8.28
N GLU A 56 -16.06 -10.06 7.83
CA GLU A 56 -16.58 -11.40 8.13
C GLU A 56 -15.75 -12.44 7.38
N TRP A 57 -14.60 -12.80 7.93
CA TRP A 57 -13.67 -13.75 7.33
C TRP A 57 -14.36 -15.09 7.03
N LYS A 58 -15.45 -15.42 7.74
CA LYS A 58 -16.17 -16.71 7.65
C LYS A 58 -16.61 -17.10 6.23
N SER A 59 -16.88 -16.13 5.34
CA SER A 59 -17.27 -16.40 3.94
C SER A 59 -16.10 -16.63 2.98
N LEU A 60 -14.86 -16.35 3.40
CA LEU A 60 -13.67 -16.53 2.56
C LEU A 60 -13.08 -17.94 2.71
N GLU A 61 -12.61 -18.51 1.60
CA GLU A 61 -11.86 -19.77 1.62
C GLU A 61 -10.61 -19.68 2.52
N PRO A 62 -10.25 -20.75 3.26
CA PRO A 62 -9.11 -20.76 4.18
C PRO A 62 -7.78 -20.32 3.55
N ASP A 63 -7.53 -20.68 2.29
CA ASP A 63 -6.29 -20.34 1.59
C ASP A 63 -6.22 -18.85 1.22
N LYS A 64 -7.36 -18.27 0.80
CA LYS A 64 -7.47 -16.82 0.53
C LYS A 64 -7.32 -15.99 1.80
N ARG A 65 -7.77 -16.49 2.94
CA ARG A 65 -7.50 -15.86 4.25
C ARG A 65 -6.01 -15.83 4.55
N LYS A 66 -5.30 -16.96 4.44
CA LYS A 66 -3.85 -17.05 4.69
C LYS A 66 -3.07 -16.07 3.81
N GLU A 67 -3.41 -15.98 2.52
CA GLU A 67 -2.78 -15.06 1.56
C GLU A 67 -2.97 -13.58 1.97
N LEU A 68 -4.20 -13.22 2.37
CA LEU A 68 -4.53 -11.87 2.83
C LEU A 68 -3.81 -11.53 4.14
N THR A 69 -3.84 -12.43 5.13
CA THR A 69 -3.17 -12.21 6.42
C THR A 69 -1.66 -12.11 6.26
N ALA A 70 -1.04 -12.96 5.44
CA ALA A 70 0.39 -12.88 5.14
C ALA A 70 0.75 -11.55 4.46
N SER A 71 -0.10 -11.07 3.55
CA SER A 71 0.08 -9.77 2.89
C SER A 71 -0.01 -8.61 3.87
N ILE A 72 -0.97 -8.64 4.80
CA ILE A 72 -1.13 -7.63 5.85
C ILE A 72 0.10 -7.64 6.78
N VAL A 73 0.49 -8.79 7.31
CA VAL A 73 1.67 -8.92 8.20
C VAL A 73 2.93 -8.39 7.51
N ARG A 74 3.16 -8.76 6.25
CA ARG A 74 4.30 -8.26 5.48
C ARG A 74 4.30 -6.73 5.38
N VAL A 75 3.15 -6.11 5.15
CA VAL A 75 3.02 -4.66 5.07
C VAL A 75 3.25 -4.00 6.42
N THR A 76 2.69 -4.55 7.50
CA THR A 76 2.93 -4.08 8.87
C THR A 76 4.41 -4.13 9.23
N THR A 77 5.13 -5.20 8.88
CA THR A 77 6.58 -5.29 9.07
C THR A 77 7.34 -4.23 8.27
N GLU A 78 6.93 -3.96 7.02
CA GLU A 78 7.52 -2.89 6.20
C GLU A 78 7.29 -1.50 6.84
N TYR A 79 6.14 -1.25 7.46
CA TYR A 79 5.87 0.01 8.18
C TYR A 79 6.77 0.19 9.40
N GLY A 80 7.10 -0.87 10.12
CA GLY A 80 8.09 -0.83 11.20
C GLY A 80 9.46 -0.33 10.73
N TRP A 81 9.94 -0.80 9.58
CA TRP A 81 11.18 -0.30 8.97
C TRP A 81 11.11 1.18 8.59
N ILE A 82 9.97 1.64 8.08
CA ILE A 82 9.78 3.05 7.71
C ILE A 82 9.80 3.95 8.94
N ILE A 83 9.22 3.51 10.07
CA ILE A 83 9.34 4.22 11.34
C ILE A 83 10.81 4.31 11.75
N GLY A 84 11.56 3.22 11.69
CA GLY A 84 13.00 3.21 12.02
C GLY A 84 13.79 4.23 11.18
N ILE A 85 13.56 4.28 9.87
CA ILE A 85 14.22 5.25 8.97
C ILE A 85 13.86 6.69 9.36
N ASN A 86 12.58 6.99 9.61
CA ASN A 86 12.14 8.31 10.04
C ASN A 86 12.69 8.69 11.43
N ALA A 87 12.81 7.74 12.35
CA ALA A 87 13.38 7.97 13.67
C ALA A 87 14.87 8.35 13.57
N VAL A 88 15.64 7.64 12.75
CA VAL A 88 17.03 8.00 12.43
C VAL A 88 17.11 9.38 11.77
N ALA A 89 16.16 9.71 10.89
CA ALA A 89 16.07 11.05 10.28
C ALA A 89 15.88 12.16 11.30
N LEU A 90 14.88 11.98 12.17
CA LEU A 90 14.56 12.93 13.22
C LEU A 90 15.73 13.10 14.18
N ALA A 91 16.32 12.00 14.66
CA ALA A 91 17.49 12.05 15.53
C ALA A 91 18.65 12.82 14.86
N SER A 92 18.96 12.51 13.60
CA SER A 92 20.03 13.20 12.85
C SER A 92 19.77 14.69 12.71
N LEU A 93 18.53 15.09 12.36
CA LEU A 93 18.16 16.49 12.21
C LEU A 93 18.18 17.24 13.54
N VAL A 94 17.71 16.61 14.63
CA VAL A 94 17.75 17.19 15.97
C VAL A 94 19.20 17.36 16.43
N THR A 95 20.05 16.35 16.28
CA THR A 95 21.48 16.43 16.60
C THR A 95 22.16 17.55 15.80
N LEU A 96 21.92 17.64 14.49
CA LEU A 96 22.48 18.72 13.69
C LEU A 96 21.95 20.08 14.14
N SER A 97 20.65 20.20 14.45
CA SER A 97 20.05 21.44 14.95
C SER A 97 20.71 21.92 16.24
N VAL A 98 21.06 21.00 17.15
CA VAL A 98 21.77 21.32 18.41
C VAL A 98 23.19 21.80 18.17
N ILE A 99 23.91 21.20 17.21
CA ILE A 99 25.26 21.67 16.81
C ILE A 99 25.21 23.12 16.30
N GLY A 100 24.11 23.49 15.62
CA GLY A 100 23.92 24.85 15.13
C GLY A 100 24.68 25.15 13.83
N GLY A 101 24.15 26.10 13.07
CA GLY A 101 24.68 26.44 11.75
C GLY A 101 26.03 27.17 11.80
N THR A 102 26.35 27.85 12.90
CA THR A 102 27.61 28.56 13.10
C THR A 102 28.78 27.60 13.26
N ASP A 103 28.61 26.55 14.05
CA ASP A 103 29.66 25.58 14.34
C ASP A 103 29.84 24.64 13.14
N ALA A 104 28.74 24.26 12.50
CA ALA A 104 28.76 23.49 11.26
C ALA A 104 29.39 24.26 10.08
N ALA A 105 29.39 25.59 10.11
CA ALA A 105 30.04 26.39 9.07
C ALA A 105 31.57 26.29 9.12
N LEU A 106 32.15 25.98 10.29
CA LEU A 106 33.60 25.81 10.48
C LEU A 106 34.11 24.46 9.97
N TRP A 107 33.22 23.52 9.64
CA TRP A 107 33.61 22.20 9.18
C TRP A 107 34.27 22.24 7.80
N PRO A 108 35.18 21.27 7.51
CA PRO A 108 35.76 21.13 6.18
C PRO A 108 34.69 21.05 5.10
N GLU A 109 34.95 21.62 3.93
CA GLU A 109 33.97 21.69 2.84
C GLU A 109 33.45 20.31 2.42
N GLY A 110 34.33 19.31 2.35
CA GLY A 110 33.92 17.93 2.05
C GLY A 110 32.93 17.37 3.07
N VAL A 111 33.12 17.66 4.37
CA VAL A 111 32.21 17.23 5.44
C VAL A 111 30.88 17.97 5.33
N ARG A 112 30.90 19.29 5.10
CA ARG A 112 29.66 20.08 4.94
C ARG A 112 28.81 19.58 3.77
N ARG A 113 29.43 19.31 2.63
CA ARG A 113 28.76 18.77 1.43
C ARG A 113 28.24 17.35 1.67
N ALA A 114 29.04 16.49 2.31
CA ALA A 114 28.63 15.14 2.64
C ALA A 114 27.42 15.12 3.58
N VAL A 115 27.41 15.98 4.61
CA VAL A 115 26.30 16.10 5.56
C VAL A 115 25.06 16.69 4.89
N ALA A 116 25.20 17.75 4.08
CA ALA A 116 24.08 18.31 3.32
C ALA A 116 23.45 17.27 2.38
N GLY A 117 24.29 16.51 1.66
CA GLY A 117 23.86 15.39 0.82
C GLY A 117 23.16 14.29 1.62
N ALA A 118 23.74 13.87 2.75
CA ALA A 118 23.16 12.86 3.61
C ALA A 118 21.78 13.27 4.13
N VAL A 119 21.63 14.52 4.61
CA VAL A 119 20.34 15.05 5.08
C VAL A 119 19.33 15.09 3.94
N GLY A 120 19.70 15.65 2.79
CA GLY A 120 18.80 15.75 1.63
C GLY A 120 18.37 14.38 1.10
N GLY A 121 19.31 13.44 0.99
CA GLY A 121 19.04 12.06 0.63
C GLY A 121 18.10 11.39 1.62
N LEU A 122 18.35 11.57 2.91
CA LEU A 122 17.58 10.91 3.95
C LEU A 122 16.15 11.47 4.07
N VAL A 123 15.96 12.79 3.94
CA VAL A 123 14.64 13.42 3.80
C VAL A 123 13.91 12.91 2.55
N THR A 124 14.61 12.82 1.42
CA THR A 124 14.04 12.30 0.16
C THR A 124 13.64 10.83 0.30
N LEU A 125 14.46 10.02 0.97
CA LEU A 125 14.16 8.63 1.27
C LEU A 125 12.89 8.52 2.12
N CYS A 126 12.74 9.34 3.16
CA CYS A 126 11.54 9.40 3.98
C CYS A 126 10.31 9.75 3.14
N ALA A 127 10.38 10.78 2.29
CA ALA A 127 9.29 11.17 1.39
C ALA A 127 8.92 10.05 0.39
N ALA A 128 9.92 9.46 -0.26
CA ALA A 128 9.71 8.38 -1.23
C ALA A 128 9.11 7.12 -0.57
N ARG A 129 9.53 6.81 0.67
CA ARG A 129 8.95 5.70 1.44
C ARG A 129 7.51 5.97 1.86
N MET A 130 7.19 7.21 2.23
CA MET A 130 5.80 7.56 2.55
C MET A 130 4.89 7.52 1.32
N ALA A 131 5.36 7.94 0.15
CA ALA A 131 4.62 7.75 -1.09
C ALA A 131 4.32 6.26 -1.36
N TYR A 132 5.30 5.38 -1.12
CA TYR A 132 5.12 3.93 -1.26
C TYR A 132 4.08 3.36 -0.28
N VAL A 133 4.04 3.84 0.97
CA VAL A 133 3.02 3.45 1.96
C VAL A 133 1.61 3.71 1.43
N VAL A 134 1.38 4.91 0.87
CA VAL A 134 0.07 5.28 0.32
C VAL A 134 -0.33 4.38 -0.85
N TRP A 135 0.61 4.08 -1.75
CA TRP A 135 0.36 3.15 -2.85
C TRP A 135 0.03 1.73 -2.35
N ARG A 136 0.70 1.29 -1.29
CA ARG A 136 0.48 -0.05 -0.72
C ARG A 136 -0.88 -0.17 -0.03
N ASP A 137 -1.32 0.88 0.66
CA ASP A 137 -2.66 0.94 1.24
C ASP A 137 -3.73 0.78 0.13
N ILE A 138 -3.55 1.45 -1.02
CA ILE A 138 -4.46 1.32 -2.17
C ILE A 138 -4.50 -0.12 -2.70
N ASP A 139 -3.34 -0.79 -2.78
CA ASP A 139 -3.28 -2.19 -3.24
C ASP A 139 -3.99 -3.16 -2.28
N ILE A 140 -3.91 -2.93 -0.97
CA ILE A 140 -4.66 -3.73 0.02
C ILE A 140 -6.17 -3.54 -0.20
N VAL A 141 -6.63 -2.29 -0.38
CA VAL A 141 -8.05 -2.00 -0.63
C VAL A 141 -8.50 -2.65 -1.94
N ARG A 142 -7.67 -2.63 -2.99
CA ARG A 142 -7.97 -3.34 -4.25
C ARG A 142 -8.06 -4.86 -4.06
N LEU A 143 -7.18 -5.44 -3.24
CA LEU A 143 -7.21 -6.86 -2.92
C LEU A 143 -8.48 -7.22 -2.14
N GLN A 144 -8.83 -6.42 -1.12
CA GLN A 144 -10.07 -6.57 -0.37
C GLN A 144 -11.30 -6.49 -1.28
N LYS A 145 -11.35 -5.49 -2.16
CA LYS A 145 -12.41 -5.36 -3.15
C LYS A 145 -12.55 -6.61 -4.02
N ARG A 146 -11.44 -7.09 -4.62
CA ARG A 146 -11.46 -8.32 -5.44
C ARG A 146 -11.95 -9.54 -4.68
N LEU A 147 -11.57 -9.68 -3.41
CA LEU A 147 -11.99 -10.80 -2.57
C LEU A 147 -13.49 -10.73 -2.23
N ILE A 148 -14.02 -9.54 -1.93
CA ILE A 148 -15.44 -9.33 -1.63
C ILE A 148 -16.28 -9.52 -2.90
N ASP A 149 -15.89 -8.87 -4.00
CA ASP A 149 -16.61 -8.98 -5.29
C ASP A 149 -16.63 -10.45 -5.78
N GLY A 150 -15.52 -11.17 -5.62
CA GLY A 150 -15.41 -12.59 -5.97
C GLY A 150 -16.12 -13.55 -5.01
N ALA A 151 -16.39 -13.15 -3.77
CA ALA A 151 -17.25 -13.91 -2.86
C ALA A 151 -18.73 -13.70 -3.23
N ALA A 152 -19.12 -12.45 -3.49
CA ALA A 152 -20.47 -12.11 -3.93
C ALA A 152 -20.84 -12.78 -5.26
N SER A 153 -19.92 -12.83 -6.23
CA SER A 153 -20.17 -13.52 -7.50
C SER A 153 -20.37 -15.03 -7.32
N ARG A 154 -19.58 -15.67 -6.44
CA ARG A 154 -19.74 -17.10 -6.13
C ARG A 154 -21.07 -17.39 -5.44
N GLU A 155 -21.49 -16.53 -4.51
CA GLU A 155 -22.79 -16.69 -3.84
C GLU A 155 -23.96 -16.55 -4.82
N LEU A 156 -23.84 -15.63 -5.80
CA LEU A 156 -24.84 -15.50 -6.88
C LEU A 156 -24.86 -16.74 -7.78
N ASP A 157 -23.70 -17.23 -8.22
CA ASP A 157 -23.59 -18.44 -9.05
C ASP A 157 -24.16 -19.68 -8.33
N GLU A 158 -23.89 -19.82 -7.03
CA GLU A 158 -24.43 -20.92 -6.22
C GLU A 158 -25.95 -20.82 -6.06
N ARG A 159 -26.50 -19.61 -5.86
CA ARG A 159 -27.96 -19.39 -5.83
C ARG A 159 -28.61 -19.69 -7.17
N GLU A 160 -28.00 -19.28 -8.28
CA GLU A 160 -28.52 -19.57 -9.62
C GLU A 160 -28.50 -21.07 -9.91
N ARG A 161 -27.43 -21.78 -9.53
CA ARG A 161 -27.36 -23.24 -9.64
C ARG A 161 -28.42 -23.94 -8.80
N ALA A 162 -28.61 -23.52 -7.55
CA ALA A 162 -29.64 -24.08 -6.68
C ALA A 162 -31.06 -23.87 -7.26
N LEU A 163 -31.35 -22.67 -7.78
CA LEU A 163 -32.63 -22.37 -8.44
C LEU A 163 -32.81 -23.17 -9.74
N ALA A 164 -31.74 -23.39 -10.51
CA ALA A 164 -31.78 -24.22 -11.71
C ALA A 164 -32.05 -25.69 -11.36
N ASP A 165 -31.39 -26.22 -10.33
CA ASP A 165 -31.61 -27.59 -9.85
C ASP A 165 -33.04 -27.77 -9.32
N GLU A 166 -33.58 -26.80 -8.59
CA GLU A 166 -34.98 -26.81 -8.13
C GLU A 166 -35.97 -26.76 -9.31
N LYS A 167 -35.71 -25.93 -10.33
CA LYS A 167 -36.52 -25.89 -11.54
C LYS A 167 -36.45 -27.20 -12.33
N VAL A 168 -35.28 -27.81 -12.47
CA VAL A 168 -35.14 -29.11 -13.14
C VAL A 168 -35.85 -30.21 -12.35
N ALA A 169 -35.73 -30.21 -11.03
CA ALA A 169 -36.42 -31.15 -10.15
C ALA A 169 -37.95 -31.01 -10.25
N SER A 170 -38.47 -29.78 -10.27
CA SER A 170 -39.90 -29.51 -10.44
C SER A 170 -40.42 -29.90 -11.83
N ILE A 171 -39.65 -29.70 -12.90
CA ILE A 171 -40.01 -30.18 -14.25
C ILE A 171 -40.05 -31.71 -14.29
N ARG A 172 -39.08 -32.39 -13.66
CA ARG A 172 -39.06 -33.86 -13.58
C ARG A 172 -40.25 -34.39 -12.78
N SER A 173 -40.60 -33.76 -11.66
CA SER A 173 -41.72 -34.20 -10.83
C SER A 173 -43.09 -33.83 -11.42
N ALA A 174 -43.16 -32.78 -12.26
CA ALA A 174 -44.36 -32.39 -12.99
C ALA A 174 -44.77 -33.38 -14.09
N ASN A 175 -43.98 -34.44 -14.34
CA ASN A 175 -44.32 -35.55 -15.24
C ASN A 175 -44.83 -35.03 -16.61
N VAL A 176 -44.09 -34.06 -17.18
CA VAL A 176 -44.48 -33.35 -18.39
C VAL A 176 -44.69 -34.36 -19.50
N ARG A 177 -45.96 -34.58 -19.86
CA ARG A 177 -46.33 -35.47 -20.97
C ARG A 177 -45.62 -34.98 -22.23
N PRO A 178 -45.02 -35.87 -23.05
CA PRO A 178 -44.45 -35.48 -24.31
C PRO A 178 -45.52 -34.75 -25.12
N VAL A 179 -45.28 -33.47 -25.40
CA VAL A 179 -46.16 -32.71 -26.29
C VAL A 179 -46.00 -33.34 -27.66
N GLU A 180 -47.12 -33.84 -28.20
CA GLU A 180 -47.15 -34.47 -29.51
C GLU A 180 -46.77 -33.43 -30.57
N VAL A 181 -45.52 -33.49 -31.03
CA VAL A 181 -45.02 -32.59 -32.06
C VAL A 181 -45.66 -33.01 -33.38
N LYS A 182 -46.76 -32.35 -33.76
CA LYS A 182 -47.36 -32.56 -35.08
C LYS A 182 -46.30 -32.21 -36.13
N PRO A 183 -46.05 -33.11 -37.10
CA PRO A 183 -45.07 -32.83 -38.16
C PRO A 183 -45.47 -31.53 -38.87
N PRO A 184 -44.49 -30.66 -39.19
CA PRO A 184 -44.78 -29.38 -39.82
C PRO A 184 -45.57 -29.63 -41.10
N LYS A 185 -46.75 -29.02 -41.20
CA LYS A 185 -47.61 -29.11 -42.39
C LYS A 185 -46.79 -28.55 -43.56
N ALA A 186 -46.47 -29.40 -44.53
CA ALA A 186 -45.85 -28.95 -45.77
C ALA A 186 -46.74 -27.88 -46.38
N TRP A 187 -46.18 -26.69 -46.64
CA TRP A 187 -46.90 -25.62 -47.31
C TRP A 187 -47.12 -26.03 -48.77
N GLY A 188 -48.32 -26.50 -49.10
CA GLY A 188 -48.74 -26.72 -50.49
C GLY A 188 -49.48 -28.03 -50.77
N GLU A 189 -50.63 -28.23 -50.13
CA GLU A 189 -51.81 -28.89 -50.74
C GLU A 189 -53.05 -28.06 -50.42
#